data_AF-A0A949H3R3-F1
#
_entry.id   AF-A0A949H3R3-F1
#
_cell.length_a   1.000
_cell.length_b   1.000
_cell.length_c   1.000
_cell.angle_alpha   90.00
_cell.angle_beta   90.00
_cell.angle_gamma   90.00
#
_symmetry.space_group_name_H-M   'P 1'
#
loop_
_entity.id
_entity.type
_entity.pdbx_description
1 polymer ?
#
loop_
_entity_poly.entity_id
_entity_poly.type
_entity_poly.pdbx_seq_one_letter_code
_entity_poly.pdbx_strand_id
1 'polypeptide(L)'
;MTALPDTPPASAHQAALDYAKRGWRVLAIKPGMKRPAMNAWQDAATTDPDTITSWWTGLYADHGVGICTGEASGLFIVDIDCAGGKTGYDSWRDLLDTYGDIPDGPTVITPSGGMHLYFRWPQGRSVGTNAARLGKHIDVRGEGGQCVAPPTVINGAAYTWEADTYDLEVPDAPEWLLELLTEPKRAPIADPPRTPINDTDGPIARYNASTTWEQLLTADGWTYVKTDRSGHSYWLRPELGHPHSAEWSASVGHAGVDLLHCFTSTVPWLEPERSYNRFQYYARRHHGGDEKSAARQILDDEGGRPTLTPFVPMIANPDDPWPAPIPLGSADAELPTFPLHTLPDWMAAQAKSVAAELQMPADLPAILGLTCLAAFAAKKTKVHVRTT
;
A
#
# COMPACT_ATOMS: atom_id res chain seq x y z
N MET A 1 -42.31 10.65 -11.87
CA MET A 1 -41.28 9.75 -12.42
C MET A 1 -41.49 9.72 -13.92
N THR A 2 -40.67 10.46 -14.66
CA THR A 2 -40.65 10.43 -16.12
C THR A 2 -39.64 9.34 -16.49
N ALA A 3 -40.08 8.32 -17.22
CA ALA A 3 -39.20 7.21 -17.63
C ALA A 3 -38.00 7.76 -18.43
N LEU A 4 -36.80 7.27 -18.11
CA LEU A 4 -35.60 7.53 -18.90
C LEU A 4 -35.72 6.74 -20.23
N PRO A 5 -35.22 7.27 -21.36
CA PRO A 5 -35.34 6.61 -22.66
C PRO A 5 -34.44 5.36 -22.77
N ASP A 6 -34.98 4.28 -23.33
CA ASP A 6 -34.35 2.95 -23.54
C ASP A 6 -33.19 2.93 -24.59
N THR A 7 -32.55 4.06 -24.89
CA THR A 7 -31.48 4.11 -25.91
C THR A 7 -30.45 5.17 -25.55
N PRO A 8 -29.13 4.88 -25.66
CA PRO A 8 -28.10 5.87 -25.37
C PRO A 8 -28.28 7.14 -26.22
N PRO A 9 -28.03 8.31 -25.64
CA PRO A 9 -28.32 9.61 -26.27
C PRO A 9 -27.54 9.81 -27.58
N ALA A 10 -28.22 10.31 -28.62
CA ALA A 10 -27.69 10.39 -29.98
C ALA A 10 -26.68 11.54 -30.18
N SER A 11 -26.57 12.47 -29.23
CA SER A 11 -25.61 13.58 -29.25
C SER A 11 -25.07 13.91 -27.86
N ALA A 12 -23.92 14.59 -27.79
CA ALA A 12 -23.35 15.06 -26.53
C ALA A 12 -24.30 16.02 -25.76
N HIS A 13 -25.09 16.82 -26.49
CA HIS A 13 -26.11 17.70 -25.89
C HIS A 13 -27.21 16.92 -25.18
N GLN A 14 -27.80 15.93 -25.87
CA GLN A 14 -28.84 15.09 -25.27
C GLN A 14 -28.30 14.32 -24.07
N ALA A 15 -27.08 13.79 -24.20
CA ALA A 15 -26.40 13.09 -23.11
C ALA A 15 -26.19 13.98 -21.90
N ALA A 16 -25.72 15.22 -22.11
CA ALA A 16 -25.52 16.20 -21.06
C ALA A 16 -26.83 16.49 -20.30
N LEU A 17 -27.95 16.64 -21.01
CA LEU A 17 -29.27 16.84 -20.40
C LEU A 17 -29.73 15.61 -19.61
N ASP A 18 -29.49 14.40 -20.11
CA ASP A 18 -29.88 13.16 -19.42
C ASP A 18 -29.04 12.91 -18.17
N TYR A 19 -27.74 13.17 -18.22
CA TYR A 19 -26.87 13.11 -17.04
C TYR A 19 -27.27 14.17 -16.00
N ALA A 20 -27.62 15.37 -16.42
CA ALA A 20 -28.10 16.41 -15.53
C ALA A 20 -29.40 16.02 -14.81
N LYS A 21 -30.32 15.31 -15.46
CA LYS A 21 -31.54 14.76 -14.82
C LYS A 21 -31.21 13.73 -13.72
N ARG A 22 -30.08 13.04 -13.83
CA ARG A 22 -29.56 12.13 -12.80
C ARG A 22 -28.86 12.87 -11.65
N GLY A 23 -28.78 14.20 -11.71
CA GLY A 23 -28.08 15.04 -10.74
C GLY A 23 -26.57 15.13 -10.99
N TRP A 24 -26.07 14.60 -12.11
CA TRP A 24 -24.64 14.61 -12.42
C TRP A 24 -24.27 15.95 -13.05
N ARG A 25 -23.34 16.67 -12.43
CA ARG A 25 -22.88 17.97 -12.95
C ARG A 25 -22.03 17.73 -14.19
N VAL A 26 -22.51 18.22 -15.34
CA VAL A 26 -21.87 18.02 -16.64
C VAL A 26 -20.99 19.20 -17.05
N LEU A 27 -20.04 18.93 -17.93
CA LEU A 27 -19.14 19.93 -18.51
C LEU A 27 -18.79 19.57 -19.96
N ALA A 28 -18.47 20.58 -20.77
CA ALA A 28 -18.02 20.38 -22.14
C ALA A 28 -16.55 19.90 -22.18
N ILE A 29 -16.25 18.90 -23.00
CA ILE A 29 -14.93 18.32 -23.22
C ILE A 29 -14.42 18.73 -24.61
N LYS A 30 -13.20 19.26 -24.68
CA LYS A 30 -12.60 19.72 -25.94
C LYS A 30 -12.53 18.59 -26.97
N PRO A 31 -12.88 18.83 -28.25
CA PRO A 31 -12.83 17.82 -29.29
C PRO A 31 -11.45 17.13 -29.35
N GLY A 32 -11.45 15.79 -29.34
CA GLY A 32 -10.23 14.98 -29.42
C GLY A 32 -9.33 15.02 -28.17
N MET A 33 -9.72 15.71 -27.10
CA MET A 33 -8.93 15.83 -25.87
C MET A 33 -9.70 15.34 -24.65
N LYS A 34 -9.00 14.73 -23.69
CA LYS A 34 -9.61 14.35 -22.38
C LYS A 34 -9.65 15.53 -21.39
N ARG A 35 -9.93 16.76 -21.86
CA ARG A 35 -9.84 17.99 -21.04
C ARG A 35 -11.08 18.88 -21.17
N PRO A 36 -11.54 19.50 -20.07
CA PRO A 36 -12.63 20.48 -20.10
C PRO A 36 -12.35 21.66 -21.04
N ALA A 37 -13.42 22.18 -21.63
CA ALA A 37 -13.40 23.34 -22.53
C ALA A 37 -13.18 24.67 -21.81
N MET A 38 -13.52 24.72 -20.52
CA MET A 38 -13.58 25.92 -19.69
C MET A 38 -12.55 25.89 -18.55
N ASN A 39 -12.15 27.08 -18.10
CA ASN A 39 -11.36 27.26 -16.88
C ASN A 39 -12.28 27.13 -15.65
N ALA A 40 -11.73 26.80 -14.48
CA ALA A 40 -12.50 26.60 -13.24
C ALA A 40 -13.73 25.69 -13.44
N TRP A 41 -13.54 24.63 -14.23
CA TRP A 41 -14.62 23.75 -14.68
C TRP A 41 -15.30 23.03 -13.51
N GLN A 42 -14.63 22.86 -12.38
CA GLN A 42 -15.22 22.28 -11.16
C GLN A 42 -16.40 23.13 -10.66
N ASP A 43 -16.28 24.45 -10.76
CA ASP A 43 -17.32 25.39 -10.35
C ASP A 43 -18.36 25.56 -11.47
N ALA A 44 -17.89 25.59 -12.72
CA ALA A 44 -18.76 25.81 -13.87
C ALA A 44 -19.64 24.60 -14.24
N ALA A 45 -19.22 23.36 -13.89
CA ALA A 45 -20.00 22.17 -14.17
C ALA A 45 -21.42 22.29 -13.58
N THR A 46 -22.44 21.86 -14.32
CA THR A 46 -23.82 22.24 -14.00
C THR A 46 -24.80 21.11 -14.25
N THR A 47 -25.95 21.17 -13.59
CA THR A 47 -27.15 20.37 -13.88
C THR A 47 -28.28 21.23 -14.47
N ASP A 48 -28.04 22.53 -14.67
CA ASP A 48 -29.03 23.46 -15.21
C ASP A 48 -29.25 23.22 -16.72
N PRO A 49 -30.45 22.78 -17.16
CA PRO A 49 -30.73 22.47 -18.55
C PRO A 49 -30.63 23.68 -19.48
N ASP A 50 -30.86 24.90 -18.98
CA ASP A 50 -30.77 26.12 -19.80
C ASP A 50 -29.31 26.44 -20.11
N THR A 51 -28.45 26.39 -19.10
CA THR A 51 -26.99 26.52 -19.28
C THR A 51 -26.45 25.43 -20.22
N ILE A 52 -26.83 24.17 -20.01
CA ILE A 52 -26.41 23.05 -20.87
C ILE A 52 -26.87 23.27 -22.30
N THR A 53 -28.12 23.68 -22.51
CA THR A 53 -28.62 23.95 -23.86
C THR A 53 -27.86 25.09 -24.52
N SER A 54 -27.64 26.19 -23.81
CA SER A 54 -26.85 27.33 -24.31
C SER A 54 -25.43 26.92 -24.75
N TRP A 55 -24.77 26.06 -23.97
CA TRP A 55 -23.44 25.55 -24.28
C TRP A 55 -23.39 24.79 -25.60
N TRP A 56 -24.28 23.81 -25.79
CA TRP A 56 -24.26 22.95 -26.98
C TRP A 56 -25.01 23.53 -28.19
N THR A 57 -25.82 24.57 -28.03
CA THR A 57 -26.33 25.37 -29.17
C THR A 57 -25.40 26.53 -29.53
N GLY A 58 -24.33 26.74 -28.74
CA GLY A 58 -23.42 27.87 -28.84
C GLY A 58 -21.97 27.44 -28.95
N LEU A 59 -21.14 27.91 -28.02
CA LEU A 59 -19.68 27.82 -28.07
C LEU A 59 -19.13 26.38 -28.08
N TYR A 60 -19.91 25.42 -27.56
CA TYR A 60 -19.49 24.04 -27.36
C TYR A 60 -20.28 23.05 -28.23
N ALA A 61 -20.85 23.50 -29.35
CA ALA A 61 -21.69 22.68 -30.23
C ALA A 61 -21.00 21.41 -30.76
N ASP A 62 -19.68 21.44 -30.95
CA ASP A 62 -18.86 20.32 -31.42
C ASP A 62 -18.13 19.56 -30.29
N HIS A 63 -18.34 19.95 -29.04
CA HIS A 63 -17.64 19.39 -27.88
C HIS A 63 -18.31 18.10 -27.37
N GLY A 64 -17.48 17.25 -26.78
CA GLY A 64 -17.95 16.11 -26.00
C GLY A 64 -18.51 16.53 -24.63
N VAL A 65 -18.98 15.56 -23.87
CA VAL A 65 -19.50 15.71 -22.51
C VAL A 65 -18.62 14.95 -21.50
N GLY A 66 -18.38 15.59 -20.37
CA GLY A 66 -17.79 14.98 -19.19
C GLY A 66 -18.67 15.19 -17.97
N ILE A 67 -18.40 14.44 -16.91
CA ILE A 67 -19.10 14.51 -15.63
C ILE A 67 -18.09 14.90 -14.56
N CYS A 68 -18.40 15.94 -13.81
CA CYS A 68 -17.65 16.30 -12.60
C CYS A 68 -17.97 15.27 -11.52
N THR A 69 -16.94 14.65 -10.92
CA THR A 69 -17.10 13.69 -9.82
C THR A 69 -16.98 14.40 -8.48
N GLY A 70 -17.48 13.78 -7.41
CA GLY A 70 -17.49 14.38 -6.07
C GLY A 70 -18.88 14.40 -5.44
N GLU A 71 -18.95 14.95 -4.23
CA GLU A 71 -20.17 15.03 -3.43
C GLU A 71 -21.31 15.74 -4.18
N ALA A 72 -20.98 16.82 -4.90
CA ALA A 72 -21.96 17.63 -5.63
C ALA A 72 -22.67 16.89 -6.77
N SER A 73 -22.05 15.85 -7.35
CA SER A 73 -22.68 14.96 -8.34
C SER A 73 -23.19 13.66 -7.72
N GLY A 74 -22.95 13.45 -6.42
CA GLY A 74 -23.35 12.24 -5.71
C GLY A 74 -22.65 10.97 -6.20
N LEU A 75 -21.46 11.07 -6.82
CA LEU A 75 -20.73 9.93 -7.34
C LEU A 75 -19.20 10.07 -7.32
N PHE A 76 -18.52 8.93 -7.39
CA PHE A 76 -17.11 8.83 -7.74
C PHE A 76 -16.92 7.67 -8.73
N ILE A 77 -15.76 7.65 -9.39
CA ILE A 77 -15.45 6.67 -10.45
C ILE A 77 -14.20 5.88 -10.10
N VAL A 78 -14.24 4.58 -10.35
CA VAL A 78 -13.04 3.73 -10.48
C VAL A 78 -12.73 3.58 -11.96
N ASP A 79 -11.57 4.09 -12.38
CA ASP A 79 -11.11 4.20 -13.77
C ASP A 79 -10.03 3.14 -14.03
N ILE A 80 -10.43 2.03 -14.64
CA ILE A 80 -9.57 0.89 -14.97
C ILE A 80 -8.98 1.13 -16.35
N ASP A 81 -7.68 1.44 -16.41
CA ASP A 81 -7.00 1.81 -17.64
C ASP A 81 -6.42 0.60 -18.37
N CYS A 82 -6.60 0.57 -19.69
CA CYS A 82 -5.88 -0.31 -20.61
C CYS A 82 -5.16 0.56 -21.64
N ALA A 83 -3.84 0.67 -21.59
CA ALA A 83 -3.08 1.46 -22.57
C ALA A 83 -1.64 0.96 -22.73
N GLY A 84 -1.18 0.84 -23.97
CA GLY A 84 0.23 0.53 -24.29
C GLY A 84 0.70 -0.83 -23.77
N GLY A 85 -0.14 -1.86 -23.83
CA GLY A 85 0.17 -3.21 -23.33
C GLY A 85 0.06 -3.37 -21.81
N LYS A 86 -0.34 -2.32 -21.10
CA LYS A 86 -0.58 -2.32 -19.65
C LYS A 86 -2.09 -2.35 -19.39
N THR A 87 -2.52 -3.14 -18.42
CA THR A 87 -3.94 -3.30 -18.09
C THR A 87 -4.16 -3.24 -16.59
N GLY A 88 -5.18 -2.47 -16.18
CA GLY A 88 -5.69 -2.47 -14.81
C GLY A 88 -6.56 -3.69 -14.48
N TYR A 89 -6.96 -4.51 -15.47
CA TYR A 89 -7.83 -5.66 -15.23
C TYR A 89 -7.20 -6.73 -14.34
N ASP A 90 -5.87 -6.94 -14.43
CA ASP A 90 -5.20 -7.89 -13.54
C ASP A 90 -5.26 -7.39 -12.09
N SER A 91 -4.92 -6.12 -11.85
CA SER A 91 -5.03 -5.50 -10.51
C SER A 91 -6.47 -5.46 -10.00
N TRP A 92 -7.44 -5.27 -10.90
CA TRP A 92 -8.85 -5.28 -10.55
C TRP A 92 -9.32 -6.68 -10.16
N ARG A 93 -8.95 -7.70 -10.95
CA ARG A 93 -9.25 -9.10 -10.63
C ARG A 93 -8.63 -9.51 -9.30
N ASP A 94 -7.38 -9.13 -9.04
CA ASP A 94 -6.73 -9.43 -7.76
C ASP A 94 -7.50 -8.83 -6.56
N LEU A 95 -8.09 -7.63 -6.72
CA LEU A 95 -8.97 -7.05 -5.71
C LEU A 95 -10.26 -7.84 -5.52
N LEU A 96 -10.92 -8.24 -6.61
CA LEU A 96 -12.15 -9.04 -6.53
C LEU A 96 -11.89 -10.42 -5.91
N ASP A 97 -10.80 -11.08 -6.28
CA ASP A 97 -10.40 -12.36 -5.69
C ASP A 97 -10.08 -12.25 -4.19
N THR A 98 -9.55 -11.09 -3.76
CA THR A 98 -9.16 -10.85 -2.37
C THR A 98 -10.33 -10.43 -1.49
N TYR A 99 -11.20 -9.54 -1.98
CA TYR A 99 -12.21 -8.86 -1.16
C TYR A 99 -13.66 -9.22 -1.54
N GLY A 100 -13.87 -9.87 -2.68
CA GLY A 100 -15.17 -10.27 -3.21
C GLY A 100 -15.70 -9.33 -4.29
N ASP A 101 -16.85 -9.74 -4.85
CA ASP A 101 -17.51 -9.05 -5.96
C ASP A 101 -17.99 -7.63 -5.61
N ILE A 102 -18.27 -6.85 -6.65
CA ILE A 102 -18.93 -5.55 -6.56
C ILE A 102 -20.38 -5.64 -7.08
N PRO A 103 -21.28 -4.75 -6.64
CA PRO A 103 -22.62 -4.67 -7.22
C PRO A 103 -22.57 -4.20 -8.68
N ASP A 104 -23.52 -4.69 -9.47
CA ASP A 104 -23.75 -4.20 -10.84
C ASP A 104 -24.14 -2.72 -10.82
N GLY A 105 -23.70 -1.98 -11.83
CA GLY A 105 -23.97 -0.55 -11.96
C GLY A 105 -23.57 -0.01 -13.33
N PRO A 106 -23.78 1.30 -13.58
CA PRO A 106 -23.40 1.92 -14.83
C PRO A 106 -21.89 1.79 -15.10
N THR A 107 -21.57 1.23 -16.26
CA THR A 107 -20.19 1.02 -16.69
C THR A 107 -19.96 1.66 -18.05
N VAL A 108 -18.88 2.42 -18.18
CA VAL A 108 -18.45 2.99 -19.46
C VAL A 108 -17.21 2.27 -19.95
N ILE A 109 -17.24 1.79 -21.19
CA ILE A 109 -16.07 1.28 -21.90
C ILE A 109 -15.28 2.47 -22.47
N THR A 110 -14.00 2.53 -22.15
CA THR A 110 -13.12 3.60 -22.63
C THR A 110 -12.55 3.27 -24.02
N PRO A 111 -12.17 4.28 -24.82
CA PRO A 111 -11.57 4.08 -26.14
C PRO A 111 -10.35 3.17 -26.18
N SER A 112 -9.66 3.01 -25.06
CA SER A 112 -8.45 2.20 -24.96
C SER A 112 -8.72 0.77 -24.46
N GLY A 113 -10.00 0.40 -24.28
CA GLY A 113 -10.44 -0.93 -23.82
C GLY A 113 -10.46 -1.08 -22.30
N GLY A 114 -10.32 0.01 -21.56
CA GLY A 114 -10.54 0.07 -20.12
C GLY A 114 -12.01 0.30 -19.78
N MET A 115 -12.31 0.57 -18.50
CA MET A 115 -13.67 0.86 -18.05
C MET A 115 -13.74 1.85 -16.89
N HIS A 116 -14.79 2.68 -16.88
CA HIS A 116 -15.18 3.50 -15.74
C HIS A 116 -16.34 2.83 -15.01
N LEU A 117 -16.14 2.47 -13.75
CA LEU A 117 -17.18 1.94 -12.86
C LEU A 117 -17.73 3.08 -11.99
N TYR A 118 -19.05 3.26 -12.00
CA TYR A 118 -19.71 4.35 -11.29
C TYR A 118 -20.19 3.89 -9.91
N PHE A 119 -19.85 4.64 -8.87
CA PHE A 119 -20.30 4.38 -7.50
C PHE A 119 -20.89 5.64 -6.87
N ARG A 120 -21.86 5.45 -5.98
CA ARG A 120 -22.51 6.53 -5.24
C ARG A 120 -21.51 7.16 -4.28
N TRP A 121 -21.60 8.47 -4.13
CA TRP A 121 -20.79 9.20 -3.17
C TRP A 121 -21.10 8.74 -1.73
N PRO A 122 -20.09 8.29 -0.95
CA PRO A 122 -20.32 7.78 0.38
C PRO A 122 -20.60 8.92 1.37
N GLN A 123 -21.78 8.92 1.98
CA GLN A 123 -22.17 9.88 3.00
C GLN A 123 -21.18 9.85 4.19
N GLY A 124 -20.68 11.01 4.61
CA GLY A 124 -19.78 11.13 5.76
C GLY A 124 -18.35 10.63 5.53
N ARG A 125 -17.97 10.27 4.30
CA ARG A 125 -16.59 9.92 3.93
C ARG A 125 -16.11 10.80 2.78
N SER A 126 -14.82 11.10 2.76
CA SER A 126 -14.19 11.86 1.67
C SER A 126 -13.47 10.90 0.73
N VAL A 127 -13.88 10.87 -0.54
CA VAL A 127 -13.16 10.14 -1.59
C VAL A 127 -12.42 11.14 -2.48
N GLY A 128 -11.09 11.18 -2.38
CA GLY A 128 -10.26 12.05 -3.22
C GLY A 128 -9.96 11.44 -4.59
N THR A 129 -9.54 12.29 -5.52
CA THR A 129 -8.94 11.83 -6.78
C THR A 129 -7.53 11.29 -6.52
N ASN A 130 -7.28 10.03 -6.85
CA ASN A 130 -6.02 9.34 -6.57
C ASN A 130 -5.60 8.47 -7.74
N ALA A 131 -4.29 8.40 -8.00
CA ALA A 131 -3.74 7.48 -9.00
C ALA A 131 -3.18 6.22 -8.32
N ALA A 132 -3.41 5.07 -8.94
CA ALA A 132 -2.86 3.76 -8.57
C ALA A 132 -3.09 3.34 -7.10
N ARG A 133 -4.14 3.86 -6.46
CA ARG A 133 -4.45 3.54 -5.05
C ARG A 133 -5.02 2.14 -4.88
N LEU A 134 -5.76 1.68 -5.88
CA LEU A 134 -6.39 0.36 -5.96
C LEU A 134 -5.52 -0.64 -6.73
N GLY A 135 -4.25 -0.33 -6.97
CA GLY A 135 -3.36 -1.13 -7.80
C GLY A 135 -2.92 -0.40 -9.06
N LYS A 136 -1.99 -1.01 -9.80
CA LYS A 136 -1.41 -0.40 -11.00
C LYS A 136 -2.49 -0.21 -12.05
N HIS A 137 -2.49 0.94 -12.73
CA HIS A 137 -3.45 1.26 -13.81
C HIS A 137 -4.92 1.32 -13.37
N ILE A 138 -5.17 1.55 -12.08
CA ILE A 138 -6.51 1.86 -11.57
C ILE A 138 -6.46 3.23 -10.89
N ASP A 139 -7.14 4.18 -11.51
CA ASP A 139 -7.31 5.53 -11.00
C ASP A 139 -8.67 5.69 -10.31
N VAL A 140 -8.77 6.66 -9.41
CA VAL A 140 -10.00 7.02 -8.72
C VAL A 140 -10.29 8.48 -9.05
N ARG A 141 -11.48 8.78 -9.58
CA ARG A 141 -11.96 10.15 -9.81
C ARG A 141 -13.01 10.46 -8.74
N GLY A 142 -12.57 11.14 -7.69
CA GLY A 142 -13.38 11.54 -6.54
C GLY A 142 -13.64 13.04 -6.54
N GLU A 143 -13.63 13.65 -5.36
CA GLU A 143 -13.79 15.10 -5.19
C GLU A 143 -12.80 15.88 -6.07
N GLY A 144 -13.29 16.95 -6.72
CA GLY A 144 -12.51 17.78 -7.64
C GLY A 144 -12.05 17.09 -8.93
N GLY A 145 -12.54 15.87 -9.20
CA GLY A 145 -12.24 15.08 -10.39
C GLY A 145 -13.29 15.22 -11.49
N GLN A 146 -13.01 14.61 -12.64
CA GLN A 146 -13.99 14.42 -13.71
C GLN A 146 -13.72 13.13 -14.46
N CYS A 147 -14.75 12.61 -15.14
CA CYS A 147 -14.60 11.57 -16.15
C CYS A 147 -15.18 12.02 -17.49
N VAL A 148 -14.57 11.56 -18.58
CA VAL A 148 -15.17 11.70 -19.92
C VAL A 148 -16.32 10.70 -20.03
N ALA A 149 -17.48 11.16 -20.49
CA ALA A 149 -18.68 10.34 -20.55
C ALA A 149 -19.11 10.08 -22.00
N PRO A 150 -19.83 8.97 -22.28
CA PRO A 150 -20.45 8.75 -23.58
C PRO A 150 -21.37 9.91 -23.98
N PRO A 151 -21.54 10.22 -25.27
CA PRO A 151 -20.93 9.57 -26.44
C PRO A 151 -19.61 10.23 -26.88
N THR A 152 -18.86 10.88 -25.97
CA THR A 152 -17.66 11.65 -26.33
C THR A 152 -16.63 10.85 -27.12
N VAL A 153 -16.09 11.44 -28.19
CA VAL A 153 -15.09 10.81 -29.06
C VAL A 153 -13.72 11.43 -28.82
N ILE A 154 -12.72 10.59 -28.57
CA ILE A 154 -11.32 10.97 -28.42
C ILE A 154 -10.48 10.21 -29.45
N ASN A 155 -9.70 10.93 -30.25
CA ASN A 155 -8.85 10.35 -31.30
C ASN A 155 -9.57 9.34 -32.22
N GLY A 156 -10.84 9.63 -32.56
CA GLY A 156 -11.64 8.79 -33.47
C GLY A 156 -12.35 7.60 -32.81
N ALA A 157 -12.20 7.39 -31.50
CA ALA A 157 -12.87 6.33 -30.76
C ALA A 157 -13.75 6.89 -29.64
N ALA A 158 -14.95 6.33 -29.49
CA ALA A 158 -15.97 6.80 -28.56
C ALA A 158 -15.84 6.14 -27.18
N TYR A 159 -16.19 6.89 -26.13
CA TYR A 159 -16.64 6.29 -24.88
C TYR A 159 -18.06 5.77 -25.09
N THR A 160 -18.33 4.54 -24.66
CA THR A 160 -19.65 3.90 -24.81
C THR A 160 -20.10 3.28 -23.50
N TRP A 161 -21.39 3.26 -23.24
CA TRP A 161 -21.93 2.45 -22.15
C TRP A 161 -21.71 0.96 -22.44
N GLU A 162 -21.37 0.19 -21.42
CA GLU A 162 -21.46 -1.27 -21.50
C GLU A 162 -22.93 -1.66 -21.65
N ALA A 163 -23.19 -2.72 -22.41
CA ALA A 163 -24.54 -3.15 -22.76
C ALA A 163 -25.41 -3.32 -21.51
N ASP A 164 -26.62 -2.77 -21.56
CA ASP A 164 -27.65 -2.85 -20.51
C ASP A 164 -27.25 -2.26 -19.14
N THR A 165 -26.10 -1.58 -19.03
CA THR A 165 -25.66 -0.96 -17.76
C THR A 165 -26.12 0.47 -17.58
N TYR A 166 -26.47 1.18 -18.65
CA TYR A 166 -26.76 2.62 -18.60
C TYR A 166 -27.91 2.96 -17.65
N ASP A 167 -28.99 2.17 -17.67
CA ASP A 167 -30.19 2.42 -16.86
C ASP A 167 -30.14 1.81 -15.46
N LEU A 168 -29.03 1.14 -15.11
CA LEU A 168 -28.82 0.68 -13.75
C LEU A 168 -28.69 1.87 -12.79
N GLU A 169 -29.22 1.71 -11.58
CA GLU A 169 -28.98 2.67 -10.51
C GLU A 169 -27.49 2.65 -10.13
N VAL A 170 -26.91 3.83 -9.84
CA VAL A 170 -25.54 3.90 -9.36
C VAL A 170 -25.46 3.23 -7.99
N PRO A 171 -24.74 2.12 -7.82
CA PRO A 171 -24.73 1.37 -6.57
C PRO A 171 -23.87 2.05 -5.50
N ASP A 172 -24.11 1.68 -4.24
CA ASP A 172 -23.15 1.98 -3.18
C ASP A 172 -21.89 1.12 -3.38
N ALA A 173 -20.72 1.72 -3.17
CA ALA A 173 -19.48 0.96 -3.18
C ALA A 173 -19.43 -0.01 -1.98
N PRO A 174 -18.89 -1.23 -2.15
CA PRO A 174 -18.72 -2.15 -1.04
C PRO A 174 -17.76 -1.56 0.01
N GLU A 175 -17.95 -1.95 1.26
CA GLU A 175 -17.22 -1.38 2.40
C GLU A 175 -15.70 -1.54 2.23
N TRP A 176 -15.23 -2.70 1.74
CA TRP A 176 -13.80 -2.95 1.50
C TRP A 176 -13.19 -1.93 0.53
N LEU A 177 -13.94 -1.51 -0.50
CA LEU A 177 -13.48 -0.53 -1.47
C LEU A 177 -13.37 0.84 -0.81
N LEU A 178 -14.38 1.22 -0.02
CA LEU A 178 -14.36 2.48 0.73
C LEU A 178 -13.22 2.53 1.76
N GLU A 179 -12.94 1.44 2.46
CA GLU A 179 -11.79 1.33 3.38
C GLU A 179 -10.48 1.58 2.63
N LEU A 180 -10.23 0.88 1.51
CA LEU A 180 -9.03 1.10 0.69
C LEU A 180 -8.91 2.55 0.21
N LEU A 181 -10.02 3.21 -0.10
CA LEU A 181 -10.06 4.59 -0.60
C LEU A 181 -9.95 5.67 0.50
N THR A 182 -10.28 5.34 1.74
CA THR A 182 -10.34 6.30 2.85
C THR A 182 -9.26 6.09 3.91
N GLU A 183 -8.66 4.91 4.00
CA GLU A 183 -7.56 4.66 4.94
C GLU A 183 -6.35 5.56 4.63
N PRO A 184 -5.76 6.28 5.59
CA PRO A 184 -4.53 7.01 5.33
C PRO A 184 -3.47 6.01 4.85
N LYS A 185 -2.89 6.23 3.65
CA LYS A 185 -1.83 5.38 3.07
C LYS A 185 -0.83 5.08 4.17
N ARG A 186 -0.80 3.84 4.64
CA ARG A 186 0.09 3.43 5.71
C ARG A 186 1.49 3.78 5.23
N ALA A 187 2.14 4.75 5.89
CA ALA A 187 3.54 5.02 5.61
C ALA A 187 4.25 3.65 5.67
N PRO A 188 5.07 3.29 4.68
CA PRO A 188 5.81 2.05 4.74
C PRO A 188 6.42 2.00 6.14
N ILE A 189 6.11 0.93 6.88
CA ILE A 189 6.71 0.72 8.18
C ILE A 189 8.19 0.70 7.86
N ALA A 190 8.90 1.78 8.17
CA ALA A 190 10.34 1.74 8.20
C ALA A 190 10.62 0.58 9.15
N ASP A 191 11.20 -0.50 8.60
CA ASP A 191 11.69 -1.57 9.44
C ASP A 191 12.45 -0.87 10.58
N PRO A 192 12.16 -1.19 11.86
CA PRO A 192 12.95 -0.64 12.94
C PRO A 192 14.39 -0.85 12.53
N PRO A 193 15.26 0.18 12.60
CA PRO A 193 16.64 0.04 12.14
C PRO A 193 17.18 -1.21 12.81
N ARG A 194 17.27 -2.30 12.04
CA ARG A 194 17.98 -3.47 12.48
C ARG A 194 19.38 -2.93 12.53
N THR A 195 19.88 -2.65 13.74
CA THR A 195 21.31 -2.49 13.92
C THR A 195 21.89 -3.69 13.22
N PRO A 196 22.62 -3.53 12.11
CA PRO A 196 23.20 -4.67 11.45
C PRO A 196 24.02 -5.33 12.54
N ILE A 197 23.65 -6.57 12.90
CA ILE A 197 24.66 -7.43 13.46
C ILE A 197 25.63 -7.52 12.29
N ASN A 198 26.78 -6.83 12.39
CA ASN A 198 27.87 -6.89 11.43
C ASN A 198 28.52 -8.27 11.50
N ASP A 199 27.71 -9.31 11.46
CA ASP A 199 28.12 -10.68 11.29
C ASP A 199 28.26 -10.92 9.79
N THR A 200 29.32 -10.33 9.24
CA THR A 200 29.72 -10.52 7.83
C THR A 200 30.13 -11.96 7.53
N ASP A 201 30.31 -12.77 8.57
CA ASP A 201 30.67 -14.19 8.48
C ASP A 201 29.61 -15.08 9.14
N GLY A 202 28.36 -14.60 9.23
CA GLY A 202 27.23 -15.42 9.66
C GLY A 202 26.78 -16.34 8.54
N PRO A 203 26.09 -17.46 8.82
CA PRO A 203 25.57 -18.36 7.79
C PRO A 203 24.67 -17.65 6.78
N ILE A 204 23.89 -16.66 7.23
CA ILE A 204 23.04 -15.83 6.37
C ILE A 204 23.89 -14.95 5.44
N ALA A 205 24.96 -14.33 5.96
CA ALA A 205 25.84 -13.45 5.20
C ALA A 205 26.65 -14.25 4.16
N ARG A 206 27.23 -15.39 4.56
CA ARG A 206 27.92 -16.32 3.65
C ARG A 206 27.01 -16.80 2.54
N TYR A 207 25.79 -17.25 2.88
CA TYR A 207 24.83 -17.70 1.88
C TYR A 207 24.45 -16.61 0.87
N ASN A 208 24.16 -15.39 1.35
CA ASN A 208 23.84 -14.27 0.48
C ASN A 208 25.01 -13.86 -0.44
N ALA A 209 26.26 -14.06 0.01
CA ALA A 209 27.47 -13.74 -0.74
C ALA A 209 27.89 -14.84 -1.74
N SER A 210 27.66 -16.12 -1.41
CA SER A 210 28.06 -17.26 -2.24
C SER A 210 27.02 -17.66 -3.28
N THR A 211 25.77 -17.21 -3.12
CA THR A 211 24.65 -17.56 -4.01
C THR A 211 24.28 -16.40 -4.92
N THR A 212 23.90 -16.67 -6.17
CA THR A 212 23.38 -15.66 -7.10
C THR A 212 21.87 -15.78 -7.31
N TRP A 213 21.22 -14.70 -7.72
CA TRP A 213 19.78 -14.75 -8.06
C TRP A 213 19.51 -15.65 -9.26
N GLU A 214 20.41 -15.67 -10.24
CA GLU A 214 20.28 -16.55 -11.41
C GLU A 214 20.27 -18.03 -10.99
N GLN A 215 21.17 -18.44 -10.09
CA GLN A 215 21.21 -19.81 -9.58
C GLN A 215 19.91 -20.19 -8.87
N LEU A 216 19.41 -19.34 -7.96
CA LEU A 216 18.18 -19.62 -7.20
C LEU A 216 16.95 -19.67 -8.09
N LEU A 217 16.77 -18.64 -8.92
CA LEU A 217 15.55 -18.48 -9.70
C LEU A 217 15.48 -19.55 -10.80
N THR A 218 16.58 -19.83 -11.50
CA THR A 218 16.57 -20.88 -12.54
C THR A 218 16.39 -22.28 -11.95
N ALA A 219 16.99 -22.58 -10.78
CA ALA A 219 16.78 -23.85 -10.10
C ALA A 219 15.31 -24.09 -9.72
N ASP A 220 14.60 -23.01 -9.39
CA ASP A 220 13.18 -23.07 -9.06
C ASP A 220 12.24 -22.96 -10.27
N GLY A 221 12.78 -22.90 -11.48
CA GLY A 221 12.02 -22.89 -12.74
C GLY A 221 11.63 -21.50 -13.26
N TRP A 222 12.16 -20.42 -12.68
CA TRP A 222 11.95 -19.09 -13.22
C TRP A 222 12.72 -18.90 -14.53
N THR A 223 12.12 -18.16 -15.44
CA THR A 223 12.73 -17.84 -16.74
C THR A 223 13.21 -16.40 -16.74
N TYR A 224 14.49 -16.18 -17.02
CA TYR A 224 15.05 -14.84 -17.23
C TYR A 224 14.41 -14.20 -18.46
N VAL A 225 13.94 -12.95 -18.33
CA VAL A 225 13.30 -12.22 -19.43
C VAL A 225 14.28 -11.21 -20.04
N LYS A 226 14.72 -10.23 -19.25
CA LYS A 226 15.65 -9.18 -19.70
C LYS A 226 16.29 -8.48 -18.52
N THR A 227 17.35 -7.73 -18.79
CA THR A 227 17.94 -6.74 -17.88
C THR A 227 17.92 -5.39 -18.57
N ASP A 228 17.46 -4.35 -17.88
CA ASP A 228 17.48 -3.00 -18.43
C ASP A 228 18.83 -2.29 -18.22
N ARG A 229 18.96 -1.09 -18.78
CA ARG A 229 20.20 -0.29 -18.72
C ARG A 229 20.60 0.13 -17.31
N SER A 230 19.70 0.03 -16.34
CA SER A 230 19.97 0.33 -14.92
C SER A 230 20.45 -0.88 -14.13
N GLY A 231 20.53 -2.06 -14.76
CA GLY A 231 20.90 -3.32 -14.11
C GLY A 231 19.72 -4.05 -13.47
N HIS A 232 18.48 -3.61 -13.72
CA HIS A 232 17.28 -4.26 -13.20
C HIS A 232 16.96 -5.48 -14.06
N SER A 233 17.01 -6.68 -13.47
CA SER A 233 16.66 -7.92 -14.17
C SER A 233 15.22 -8.33 -13.86
N TYR A 234 14.54 -8.86 -14.88
CA TYR A 234 13.13 -9.25 -14.86
C TYR A 234 12.99 -10.74 -15.12
N TRP A 235 12.12 -11.39 -14.35
CA TRP A 235 11.99 -12.85 -14.28
C TRP A 235 10.53 -13.27 -14.40
N LEU A 236 10.26 -14.31 -15.19
CA LEU A 236 8.95 -14.94 -15.33
C LEU A 236 8.87 -16.15 -14.39
N ARG A 237 7.71 -16.30 -13.74
CA ARG A 237 7.46 -17.42 -12.81
C ARG A 237 7.51 -18.79 -13.51
N PRO A 238 7.75 -19.87 -12.76
CA PRO A 238 7.61 -21.24 -13.26
C PRO A 238 6.18 -21.52 -13.74
N GLU A 239 6.03 -22.43 -14.72
CA GLU A 239 4.77 -22.93 -15.29
C GLU A 239 3.94 -21.99 -16.18
N LEU A 240 4.33 -20.73 -16.37
CA LEU A 240 3.74 -19.89 -17.42
C LEU A 240 4.44 -20.14 -18.76
N GLY A 241 3.94 -21.13 -19.50
CA GLY A 241 4.53 -21.58 -20.77
C GLY A 241 4.54 -20.57 -21.92
N HIS A 242 3.77 -19.46 -21.86
CA HIS A 242 3.85 -18.26 -22.72
C HIS A 242 2.77 -17.24 -22.29
N PRO A 243 2.89 -15.93 -22.63
CA PRO A 243 2.25 -14.85 -21.89
C PRO A 243 0.82 -14.58 -22.36
N HIS A 244 -0.14 -14.69 -21.44
CA HIS A 244 -1.35 -13.89 -21.47
C HIS A 244 -1.37 -13.10 -20.16
N SER A 245 -1.05 -11.81 -20.29
CA SER A 245 -0.91 -10.77 -19.26
C SER A 245 0.39 -10.75 -18.41
N ALA A 246 1.09 -9.61 -18.48
CA ALA A 246 2.38 -9.22 -17.87
C ALA A 246 3.68 -9.83 -18.44
N GLU A 247 4.60 -8.97 -18.90
CA GLU A 247 5.90 -9.35 -19.48
C GLU A 247 6.90 -10.01 -18.48
N TRP A 248 6.62 -10.07 -17.17
CA TRP A 248 7.44 -10.76 -16.13
C TRP A 248 6.67 -10.80 -14.79
N SER A 249 7.08 -11.64 -13.85
CA SER A 249 6.41 -11.86 -12.55
C SER A 249 7.23 -11.45 -11.32
N ALA A 250 8.53 -11.24 -11.47
CA ALA A 250 9.41 -10.73 -10.42
C ALA A 250 10.56 -9.92 -11.02
N SER A 251 11.29 -9.22 -10.16
CA SER A 251 12.46 -8.46 -10.58
C SER A 251 13.52 -8.35 -9.50
N VAL A 252 14.77 -8.13 -9.89
CA VAL A 252 15.94 -8.08 -9.01
C VAL A 252 16.77 -6.83 -9.30
N GLY A 253 17.25 -6.16 -8.25
CA GLY A 253 18.20 -5.05 -8.40
C GLY A 253 17.56 -3.65 -8.49
N HIS A 254 16.28 -3.51 -8.11
CA HIS A 254 15.59 -2.24 -8.19
C HIS A 254 16.29 -1.16 -7.35
N ALA A 255 16.55 0.00 -7.98
CA ALA A 255 17.29 1.12 -7.37
C ALA A 255 18.69 0.73 -6.84
N GLY A 256 19.32 -0.29 -7.43
CA GLY A 256 20.65 -0.76 -7.02
C GLY A 256 20.65 -1.62 -5.75
N VAL A 257 19.48 -2.01 -5.25
CA VAL A 257 19.33 -2.84 -4.06
C VAL A 257 19.21 -4.31 -4.47
N ASP A 258 20.07 -5.17 -3.91
CA ASP A 258 20.17 -6.60 -4.24
C ASP A 258 19.06 -7.46 -3.60
N LEU A 259 17.82 -7.17 -3.97
CA LEU A 259 16.62 -7.88 -3.50
C LEU A 259 15.79 -8.36 -4.68
N LEU A 260 15.18 -9.53 -4.54
CA LEU A 260 14.08 -9.99 -5.39
C LEU A 260 12.79 -9.37 -4.89
N HIS A 261 12.03 -8.75 -5.78
CA HIS A 261 10.68 -8.29 -5.53
C HIS A 261 9.69 -9.09 -6.38
N CYS A 262 8.76 -9.79 -5.73
CA CYS A 262 7.75 -10.63 -6.38
C CYS A 262 6.45 -9.86 -6.56
N PHE A 263 5.95 -9.73 -7.79
CA PHE A 263 4.71 -8.98 -8.08
C PHE A 263 3.47 -9.87 -8.09
N THR A 264 3.63 -11.20 -8.14
CA THR A 264 2.53 -12.13 -8.37
C THR A 264 2.15 -12.91 -7.12
N SER A 265 0.86 -13.19 -6.95
CA SER A 265 0.28 -14.08 -5.95
C SER A 265 0.32 -15.56 -6.34
N THR A 266 0.64 -15.86 -7.61
CA THR A 266 0.60 -17.23 -8.17
C THR A 266 1.77 -18.11 -7.76
N VAL A 267 2.77 -17.55 -7.06
CA VAL A 267 3.89 -18.31 -6.49
C VAL A 267 3.57 -18.55 -5.01
N PRO A 268 3.02 -19.72 -4.62
CA PRO A 268 2.34 -19.88 -3.33
C PRO A 268 3.25 -19.76 -2.10
N TRP A 269 4.57 -19.94 -2.27
CA TRP A 269 5.56 -19.77 -1.19
C TRP A 269 6.12 -18.36 -1.08
N LEU A 270 5.75 -17.44 -1.98
CA LEU A 270 6.10 -16.02 -1.91
C LEU A 270 4.86 -15.17 -1.70
N GLU A 271 4.94 -14.26 -0.73
CA GLU A 271 3.93 -13.22 -0.60
C GLU A 271 4.06 -12.19 -1.75
N PRO A 272 2.94 -11.77 -2.36
CA PRO A 272 2.92 -10.77 -3.41
C PRO A 272 3.34 -9.38 -2.89
N GLU A 273 3.95 -8.59 -3.77
CA GLU A 273 4.46 -7.22 -3.52
C GLU A 273 5.46 -7.15 -2.34
N ARG A 274 6.16 -8.26 -2.05
CA ARG A 274 7.18 -8.36 -1.01
C ARG A 274 8.58 -8.55 -1.61
N SER A 275 9.57 -7.94 -0.95
CA SER A 275 10.99 -8.08 -1.28
C SER A 275 11.70 -9.10 -0.38
N TYR A 276 12.64 -9.84 -0.96
CA TYR A 276 13.42 -10.89 -0.28
C TYR A 276 14.90 -10.75 -0.64
N ASN A 277 15.79 -10.97 0.32
CA ASN A 277 17.18 -11.33 0.02
C ASN A 277 17.28 -12.83 -0.35
N ARG A 278 18.46 -13.28 -0.82
CA ARG A 278 18.65 -14.67 -1.29
C ARG A 278 18.36 -15.71 -0.22
N PHE A 279 18.86 -15.48 1.00
CA PHE A 279 18.60 -16.36 2.13
C PHE A 279 17.11 -16.41 2.49
N GLN A 280 16.41 -15.28 2.49
CA GLN A 280 14.98 -15.22 2.77
C GLN A 280 14.16 -15.92 1.69
N TYR A 281 14.55 -15.79 0.43
CA TYR A 281 13.96 -16.53 -0.68
C TYR A 281 14.14 -18.05 -0.48
N TYR A 282 15.36 -18.48 -0.18
CA TYR A 282 15.67 -19.89 0.14
C TYR A 282 14.85 -20.40 1.33
N ALA A 283 14.78 -19.64 2.42
CA ALA A 283 14.00 -20.00 3.60
C ALA A 283 12.51 -20.14 3.30
N ARG A 284 11.95 -19.25 2.47
CA ARG A 284 10.56 -19.36 2.01
C ARG A 284 10.32 -20.59 1.16
N ARG A 285 11.20 -20.86 0.20
CA ARG A 285 11.08 -21.97 -0.73
C ARG A 285 11.22 -23.34 -0.05
N HIS A 286 12.20 -23.49 0.84
CA HIS A 286 12.58 -24.81 1.38
C HIS A 286 12.16 -25.03 2.84
N HIS A 287 11.87 -23.96 3.59
CA HIS A 287 11.57 -24.02 5.02
C HIS A 287 10.27 -23.30 5.42
N GLY A 288 9.41 -22.96 4.46
CA GLY A 288 8.15 -22.25 4.72
C GLY A 288 8.32 -20.87 5.36
N GLY A 289 9.52 -20.27 5.23
CA GLY A 289 9.88 -19.00 5.83
C GLY A 289 10.53 -19.10 7.22
N ASP A 290 10.76 -20.31 7.75
CA ASP A 290 11.52 -20.50 9.00
C ASP A 290 13.02 -20.26 8.76
N GLU A 291 13.44 -19.01 8.94
CA GLU A 291 14.84 -18.58 8.84
C GLU A 291 15.75 -19.34 9.82
N LYS A 292 15.27 -19.81 10.98
CA LYS A 292 16.11 -20.55 11.92
C LYS A 292 16.39 -21.96 11.42
N SER A 293 15.39 -22.62 10.85
CA SER A 293 15.56 -23.93 10.23
C SER A 293 16.50 -23.84 9.02
N ALA A 294 16.30 -22.82 8.17
CA ALA A 294 17.14 -22.60 7.00
C ALA A 294 18.62 -22.34 7.36
N ALA A 295 18.86 -21.48 8.36
CA ALA A 295 20.23 -21.19 8.81
C ALA A 295 20.91 -22.43 9.43
N ARG A 296 20.15 -23.32 10.11
CA ARG A 296 20.70 -24.59 10.62
C ARG A 296 21.11 -25.52 9.50
N GLN A 297 20.25 -25.69 8.48
CA GLN A 297 20.58 -26.55 7.34
C GLN A 297 21.84 -26.05 6.62
N ILE A 298 21.98 -24.74 6.37
CA ILE A 298 23.19 -24.17 5.76
C ILE A 298 24.43 -24.47 6.62
N LEU A 299 24.33 -24.31 7.95
CA LEU A 299 25.45 -24.64 8.83
C LEU A 299 25.82 -26.12 8.77
N ASP A 300 24.83 -27.02 8.71
CA ASP A 300 25.08 -28.45 8.61
C ASP A 300 25.73 -28.81 7.25
N ASP A 301 25.26 -28.21 6.15
CA ASP A 301 25.82 -28.35 4.80
C ASP A 301 27.26 -27.80 4.70
N GLU A 302 27.58 -26.76 5.47
CA GLU A 302 28.92 -26.15 5.59
C GLU A 302 29.88 -26.93 6.52
N GLY A 303 29.47 -28.08 7.07
CA GLY A 303 30.30 -28.92 7.95
C GLY A 303 30.11 -28.66 9.45
N GLY A 304 29.01 -28.02 9.83
CA GLY A 304 28.58 -27.78 11.20
C GLY A 304 28.87 -26.36 11.70
N ARG A 305 28.43 -26.06 12.93
CA ARG A 305 28.74 -24.79 13.58
C ARG A 305 30.26 -24.67 13.76
N PRO A 306 30.86 -23.47 13.54
CA PRO A 306 32.23 -23.25 13.98
C PRO A 306 32.31 -23.62 15.45
N THR A 307 33.27 -24.48 15.79
CA THR A 307 33.55 -24.83 17.18
C THR A 307 33.81 -23.53 17.90
N LEU A 308 32.90 -23.13 18.79
CA LEU A 308 33.13 -21.98 19.64
C LEU A 308 34.43 -22.27 20.37
N THR A 309 35.47 -21.48 20.08
CA THR A 309 36.66 -21.47 20.93
C THR A 309 36.11 -21.23 22.33
N PRO A 310 36.33 -22.14 23.30
CA PRO A 310 35.85 -21.91 24.64
C PRO A 310 36.34 -20.52 25.03
N PHE A 311 35.42 -19.70 25.52
CA PHE A 311 35.77 -18.41 26.09
C PHE A 311 36.88 -18.67 27.12
N VAL A 312 38.11 -18.33 26.76
CA VAL A 312 39.19 -18.20 27.73
C VAL A 312 38.83 -16.92 28.43
N PRO A 313 38.32 -16.95 29.68
CA PRO A 313 38.09 -15.70 30.36
C PRO A 313 39.43 -14.98 30.39
N MET A 314 39.40 -13.65 30.33
CA MET A 314 40.49 -12.90 30.94
C MET A 314 40.42 -13.18 32.44
N ILE A 315 40.78 -14.40 32.84
CA ILE A 315 41.01 -14.75 34.22
C ILE A 315 42.20 -13.89 34.57
N ALA A 316 41.98 -12.96 35.50
CA ALA A 316 43.05 -12.28 36.20
C ALA A 316 44.15 -13.30 36.55
N ASN A 317 45.40 -12.85 36.52
CA ASN A 317 46.54 -13.70 36.85
C ASN A 317 46.20 -14.60 38.06
N PRO A 318 46.29 -15.93 37.98
CA PRO A 318 45.91 -16.82 39.09
C PRO A 318 46.71 -16.56 40.38
N ASP A 319 47.81 -15.81 40.28
CA ASP A 319 48.63 -15.33 41.39
C ASP A 319 48.12 -14.03 42.03
N ASP A 320 47.07 -13.39 41.50
CA ASP A 320 46.51 -12.15 42.05
C ASP A 320 45.57 -12.50 43.22
N PRO A 321 45.93 -12.16 44.47
CA PRO A 321 45.12 -12.52 45.63
C PRO A 321 43.80 -11.76 45.61
N TRP A 322 42.69 -12.48 45.76
CA TRP A 322 41.38 -11.86 45.96
C TRP A 322 41.43 -10.93 47.19
N PRO A 323 40.81 -9.73 47.13
CA PRO A 323 40.61 -8.94 48.33
C PRO A 323 39.81 -9.75 49.36
N ALA A 324 40.05 -9.50 50.65
CA ALA A 324 39.32 -10.17 51.71
C ALA A 324 37.81 -9.98 51.50
N PRO A 325 36.99 -11.05 51.62
CA PRO A 325 35.55 -10.94 51.45
C PRO A 325 35.00 -9.94 52.47
N ILE A 326 34.18 -9.00 52.00
CA ILE A 326 33.50 -8.05 52.87
C ILE A 326 32.40 -8.81 53.62
N PRO A 327 32.38 -8.81 54.97
CA PRO A 327 31.31 -9.45 55.73
C PRO A 327 29.93 -8.91 55.33
N LEU A 328 28.96 -9.82 55.22
CA LEU A 328 27.57 -9.44 54.96
C LEU A 328 27.08 -8.48 56.06
N GLY A 329 26.62 -7.29 55.67
CA GLY A 329 26.13 -6.26 56.59
C GLY A 329 27.20 -5.33 57.18
N SER A 330 28.49 -5.49 56.85
CA SER A 330 29.55 -4.57 57.28
C SER A 330 29.91 -3.52 56.23
N ALA A 331 29.16 -3.46 55.13
CA ALA A 331 29.30 -2.40 54.16
C ALA A 331 28.60 -1.15 54.72
N ASP A 332 29.34 -0.28 55.41
CA ASP A 332 28.97 1.12 55.69
C ASP A 332 28.94 1.96 54.39
N ALA A 333 28.56 1.36 53.26
CA ALA A 333 28.40 2.05 52.01
C ALA A 333 26.97 2.57 51.95
N GLU A 334 26.80 3.89 51.95
CA GLU A 334 25.57 4.50 51.46
C GLU A 334 25.27 3.91 50.08
N LEU A 335 24.24 3.07 49.99
CA LEU A 335 23.82 2.52 48.73
C LEU A 335 23.39 3.69 47.83
N PRO A 336 23.84 3.74 46.57
CA PRO A 336 23.45 4.81 45.68
C PRO A 336 21.93 4.82 45.53
N THR A 337 21.31 5.97 45.82
CA THR A 337 19.88 6.14 45.63
C THR A 337 19.55 6.16 44.14
N PHE A 338 18.37 5.65 43.77
CA PHE A 338 17.91 5.70 42.39
C PHE A 338 17.93 7.15 41.84
N PRO A 339 18.52 7.41 40.67
CA PRO A 339 18.84 8.76 40.21
C PRO A 339 17.62 9.45 39.58
N LEU A 340 16.60 9.75 40.37
CA LEU A 340 15.34 10.35 39.93
C LEU A 340 15.51 11.68 39.18
N HIS A 341 16.59 12.41 39.43
CA HIS A 341 16.90 13.68 38.76
C HIS A 341 17.21 13.52 37.26
N THR A 342 17.44 12.29 36.80
CA THR A 342 17.68 12.01 35.37
C THR A 342 16.38 11.80 34.58
N LEU A 343 15.24 11.69 35.27
CA LEU A 343 13.92 11.55 34.64
C LEU A 343 13.30 12.94 34.36
N PRO A 344 12.35 13.04 33.41
CA PRO A 344 11.53 14.25 33.26
C PRO A 344 10.84 14.64 34.57
N ASP A 345 10.72 15.94 34.85
CA ASP A 345 10.24 16.46 36.13
C ASP A 345 8.90 15.87 36.58
N TRP A 346 7.94 15.75 35.66
CA TRP A 346 6.62 15.18 35.94
C TRP A 346 6.69 13.71 36.36
N MET A 347 7.62 12.96 35.78
CA MET A 347 7.81 11.54 36.04
C MET A 347 8.56 11.32 37.35
N ALA A 348 9.59 12.12 37.61
CA ALA A 348 10.31 12.11 38.89
C ALA A 348 9.36 12.45 40.05
N ALA A 349 8.49 13.45 39.87
CA ALA A 349 7.48 13.83 40.86
C ALA A 349 6.47 12.70 41.11
N GLN A 350 5.98 12.05 40.05
CA GLN A 350 5.07 10.92 40.17
C GLN A 350 5.72 9.74 40.89
N ALA A 351 6.94 9.35 40.49
CA ALA A 351 7.66 8.25 41.12
C ALA A 351 7.91 8.51 42.61
N LYS A 352 8.27 9.74 42.99
CA LYS A 352 8.40 10.15 44.40
C LYS A 352 7.07 10.04 45.16
N SER A 353 5.98 10.52 44.57
CA SER A 353 4.66 10.49 45.20
C SER A 353 4.18 9.07 45.46
N VAL A 354 4.27 8.20 44.44
CA VAL A 354 3.86 6.79 44.55
C VAL A 354 4.75 6.04 45.53
N ALA A 355 6.07 6.28 45.50
CA ALA A 355 7.01 5.69 46.44
C ALA A 355 6.68 6.07 47.90
N ALA A 356 6.36 7.34 48.15
CA ALA A 356 5.98 7.83 49.46
C ALA A 356 4.63 7.25 49.93
N GLU A 357 3.63 7.22 49.06
CA GLU A 357 2.29 6.70 49.38
C GLU A 357 2.31 5.19 49.66
N LEU A 358 3.06 4.43 48.86
CA LEU A 358 3.15 2.97 48.99
C LEU A 358 4.31 2.50 49.88
N GLN A 359 5.03 3.43 50.52
CA GLN A 359 6.19 3.17 51.38
C GLN A 359 7.22 2.21 50.76
N MET A 360 7.56 2.45 49.50
CA MET A 360 8.53 1.65 48.74
C MET A 360 9.67 2.51 48.21
N PRO A 361 10.81 1.92 47.82
CA PRO A 361 11.86 2.68 47.16
C PRO A 361 11.38 3.22 45.80
N ALA A 362 11.92 4.37 45.40
CA ALA A 362 11.44 5.10 44.21
C ALA A 362 11.88 4.50 42.87
N ASP A 363 12.78 3.52 42.89
CA ASP A 363 13.20 2.76 41.70
C ASP A 363 12.04 1.98 41.08
N LEU A 364 11.20 1.34 41.89
CA LEU A 364 10.10 0.52 41.42
C LEU A 364 9.05 1.33 40.62
N PRO A 365 8.46 2.42 41.14
CA PRO A 365 7.52 3.23 40.36
C PRO A 365 8.20 3.94 39.18
N ALA A 366 9.49 4.30 39.29
CA ALA A 366 10.24 4.88 38.18
C ALA A 366 10.43 3.88 37.02
N ILE A 367 10.82 2.64 37.30
CA ILE A 367 11.00 1.57 36.30
C ILE A 367 9.67 1.21 35.63
N LEU A 368 8.58 1.14 36.41
CA LEU A 368 7.25 0.91 35.85
C LEU A 368 6.82 2.04 34.91
N GLY A 369 7.03 3.30 35.30
CA GLY A 369 6.76 4.44 34.44
C GLY A 369 7.60 4.43 33.15
N LEU A 370 8.88 4.06 33.24
CA LEU A 370 9.77 3.94 32.08
C LEU A 370 9.29 2.84 31.12
N THR A 371 8.77 1.73 31.67
CA THR A 371 8.20 0.63 30.88
C THR A 371 6.94 1.07 30.13
N CYS A 372 6.06 1.85 30.77
CA CYS A 372 4.90 2.43 30.10
C CYS A 372 5.32 3.40 28.99
N LEU A 373 6.29 4.28 29.24
CA LEU A 373 6.83 5.19 28.22
C LEU A 373 7.47 4.45 27.05
N ALA A 374 8.23 3.38 27.32
CA ALA A 374 8.82 2.54 26.28
C ALA A 374 7.73 1.88 25.41
N ALA A 375 6.63 1.40 26.02
CA ALA A 375 5.50 0.85 25.29
C ALA A 375 4.80 1.90 24.40
N PHE A 376 4.65 3.14 24.89
CA PHE A 376 4.11 4.25 24.09
C PHE A 376 5.05 4.65 22.96
N ALA A 377 6.35 4.78 23.22
CA ALA A 377 7.35 5.12 22.22
C ALA A 377 7.42 4.04 21.11
N ALA A 378 7.21 2.76 21.47
CA ALA A 378 7.10 1.66 20.53
C ALA A 378 5.80 1.64 19.70
N LYS A 379 4.89 2.61 19.89
CA LYS A 379 3.58 2.74 19.21
C LYS A 379 2.68 1.48 19.32
N LYS A 380 2.85 0.69 20.38
CA LYS A 380 2.06 -0.54 20.61
C LYS A 380 0.70 -0.29 21.29
N THR A 381 0.40 0.95 21.63
CA THR A 381 -0.81 1.34 22.38
C THR A 381 -1.35 2.69 21.89
N LYS A 382 -2.67 2.82 21.79
CA LYS A 382 -3.39 4.08 21.54
C LYS A 382 -4.00 4.59 22.84
N VAL A 383 -3.74 5.84 23.22
CA VAL A 383 -4.35 6.50 24.38
C VAL A 383 -5.58 7.27 23.93
N HIS A 384 -6.72 6.98 24.54
CA HIS A 384 -7.92 7.80 24.42
C HIS A 384 -8.07 8.62 25.70
N VAL A 385 -7.78 9.93 25.61
CA VAL A 385 -8.06 10.84 26.72
C VAL A 385 -9.57 11.07 26.74
N ARG A 386 -10.26 10.58 27.77
CA ARG A 386 -11.65 10.94 28.03
C ARG A 386 -11.64 12.33 28.67
N THR A 387 -12.09 13.34 27.93
CA THR A 387 -12.51 14.60 28.52
C THR A 387 -13.83 14.35 29.25
N THR A 388 -13.79 14.42 30.58
CA THR A 388 -14.98 14.53 31.43
C THR A 388 -15.57 15.92 31.34
#